data_AF-A0A7X8ENA2-F1
#
_entry.id   AF-A0A7X8ENA2-F1
#
_cell.length_a   1.000
_cell.length_b   1.000
_cell.length_c   1.000
_cell.angle_alpha   90.00
_cell.angle_beta   90.00
_cell.angle_gamma   90.00
#
_symmetry.space_group_name_H-M   'P 1'
#
loop_
_entity.id
_entity.type
_entity.pdbx_description
1 polymer ?
#
loop_
_entity_poly.entity_id
_entity_poly.type
_entity_poly.pdbx_seq_one_letter_code
_entity_poly.pdbx_strand_id
1 'polypeptide(L)'
;MKNLSVILTSVILGAIGQVILKVGANKLGEFSLSLNTLYKDLISIIKTPEIVLGVVFFFMSFLLWIKVLTKNELSYSYPMVSLNYIIIMIISFFIFHEEISIKKIIGTILIVLGVWVVYV
;
A
#
# COMPACT_ATOMS: atom_id res chain seq x y z
N MET A 1 22.09 9.59 -3.31
CA MET A 1 21.30 8.85 -2.30
C MET A 1 21.35 7.34 -2.61
N LYS A 2 22.25 6.57 -1.98
CA LYS A 2 22.59 5.18 -2.39
C LYS A 2 21.45 4.15 -2.32
N ASN A 3 20.24 4.50 -1.86
CA ASN A 3 19.09 3.59 -1.75
C ASN A 3 17.75 4.15 -2.26
N LEU A 4 17.71 5.31 -2.93
CA LEU A 4 16.42 5.90 -3.36
C LEU A 4 15.63 4.97 -4.28
N SER A 5 16.30 4.29 -5.21
CA SER A 5 15.65 3.29 -6.06
C SER A 5 15.00 2.17 -5.24
N VAL A 6 15.66 1.67 -4.19
CA VAL A 6 15.11 0.62 -3.31
C VAL A 6 13.88 1.12 -2.55
N ILE A 7 13.92 2.38 -2.08
CA ILE A 7 12.76 3.04 -1.43
C ILE A 7 11.59 3.09 -2.40
N LEU A 8 11.80 3.65 -3.60
CA LEU A 8 10.74 3.79 -4.60
C LEU A 8 10.16 2.43 -5.00
N THR A 9 11.00 1.43 -5.23
CA THR A 9 10.54 0.08 -5.55
C THR A 9 9.72 -0.53 -4.41
N SER A 10 10.16 -0.39 -3.15
CA SER A 10 9.41 -0.85 -1.98
C SER A 10 8.04 -0.18 -1.89
N VAL A 11 7.99 1.14 -2.01
CA VAL A 11 6.76 1.94 -1.94
C VAL A 11 5.79 1.55 -3.07
N ILE A 12 6.27 1.47 -4.32
CA ILE A 12 5.44 1.07 -5.47
C ILE A 12 4.89 -0.35 -5.29
N LEU A 13 5.72 -1.32 -4.90
CA LEU A 13 5.26 -2.69 -4.61
C LEU A 13 4.24 -2.72 -3.48
N GLY A 14 4.41 -1.87 -2.46
CA GLY A 14 3.48 -1.76 -1.33
C GLY A 14 2.13 -1.24 -1.77
N ALA A 15 2.11 -0.18 -2.58
CA ALA A 15 0.89 0.39 -3.15
C ALA A 15 0.16 -0.61 -4.06
N ILE A 16 0.90 -1.29 -4.97
CA ILE A 16 0.33 -2.33 -5.83
C ILE A 16 -0.24 -3.47 -5.00
N GLY A 17 0.50 -3.96 -4.01
CA GLY A 17 0.04 -5.00 -3.09
C GLY A 17 -1.25 -4.61 -2.38
N GLN A 18 -1.33 -3.38 -1.85
CA GLN A 18 -2.54 -2.86 -1.20
C GLN A 18 -3.75 -2.79 -2.15
N VAL A 19 -3.56 -2.36 -3.39
CA VAL A 19 -4.64 -2.34 -4.38
C VAL A 19 -5.12 -3.76 -4.70
N ILE A 20 -4.20 -4.71 -4.93
CA ILE A 20 -4.57 -6.10 -5.22
C ILE A 20 -5.29 -6.72 -4.01
N LEU A 21 -4.83 -6.45 -2.78
CA LEU A 21 -5.54 -6.84 -1.56
C LEU A 21 -6.96 -6.28 -1.54
N LYS A 22 -7.16 -5.01 -1.93
CA LYS A 22 -8.48 -4.41 -2.02
C LYS A 22 -9.37 -5.09 -3.07
N VAL A 23 -8.83 -5.47 -4.23
CA VAL A 23 -9.55 -6.29 -5.23
C VAL A 23 -10.00 -7.61 -4.60
N GLY A 24 -9.10 -8.31 -3.91
CA GLY A 24 -9.41 -9.57 -3.23
C GLY A 24 -10.45 -9.43 -2.11
N ALA A 25 -10.32 -8.38 -1.29
CA ALA A 25 -11.26 -8.09 -0.21
C ALA A 25 -12.67 -7.81 -0.75
N ASN A 26 -12.79 -7.06 -1.85
CA ASN A 26 -14.09 -6.82 -2.49
C ASN A 26 -14.73 -8.11 -3.03
N LYS A 27 -13.92 -9.09 -3.47
CA LYS A 27 -14.42 -10.41 -3.92
C LYS A 27 -14.81 -11.33 -2.77
N LEU A 28 -14.07 -11.28 -1.67
CA LEU A 28 -14.30 -12.11 -0.49
C LEU A 28 -15.59 -11.69 0.24
N GLY A 29 -15.90 -10.38 0.25
CA GLY A 29 -17.06 -9.85 0.95
C GLY A 29 -16.83 -9.73 2.46
N GLU A 30 -17.92 -9.69 3.22
CA GLU A 30 -17.85 -9.60 4.69
C GLU A 30 -17.49 -10.95 5.32
N PHE A 31 -16.63 -10.92 6.33
CA PHE A 31 -16.26 -12.08 7.15
C PHE A 31 -16.13 -11.63 8.61
N SER A 32 -16.41 -12.52 9.56
CA SER A 32 -16.60 -12.12 10.97
C SER A 32 -15.39 -12.34 11.86
N LEU A 33 -14.42 -13.16 11.45
CA LEU A 33 -13.26 -13.58 12.27
C LEU A 33 -13.65 -14.12 13.65
N SER A 34 -14.88 -14.61 13.82
CA SER A 34 -15.33 -15.22 15.06
C SER A 34 -14.63 -16.56 15.27
N LEU A 35 -14.40 -16.99 16.52
CA LEU A 35 -13.78 -18.30 16.80
C LEU A 35 -14.50 -19.47 16.12
N ASN A 36 -15.81 -19.34 15.92
CA ASN A 36 -16.66 -20.35 15.28
C ASN A 36 -16.56 -20.35 13.74
N THR A 37 -16.19 -19.22 13.12
CA THR A 37 -16.05 -19.10 11.66
C THR A 37 -14.60 -18.98 11.21
N LEU A 38 -13.64 -18.82 12.12
CA LEU A 38 -12.24 -18.52 11.83
C LEU A 38 -11.63 -19.48 10.80
N TYR A 39 -11.86 -20.78 10.95
CA TYR A 39 -11.37 -21.77 9.99
C TYR A 39 -11.93 -21.54 8.57
N LYS A 40 -13.23 -21.24 8.45
CA LYS A 40 -13.87 -20.96 7.15
C LYS A 40 -13.35 -19.65 6.57
N ASP A 41 -13.23 -18.61 7.39
CA ASP A 41 -12.76 -17.29 6.97
C ASP A 41 -11.31 -17.36 6.45
N LEU A 42 -10.43 -18.06 7.18
CA LEU A 42 -9.03 -18.28 6.75
C LEU A 42 -8.94 -19.06 5.44
N ILE A 43 -9.76 -20.10 5.26
CA ILE A 43 -9.79 -20.85 3.99
C ILE A 43 -10.26 -19.96 2.85
N SER A 44 -11.31 -19.16 3.06
CA SER A 44 -11.80 -18.24 2.04
C SER A 44 -10.71 -17.24 1.65
N ILE A 45 -10.01 -16.66 2.64
CA ILE A 45 -8.90 -15.73 2.42
C ILE A 45 -7.79 -16.36 1.56
N ILE A 46 -7.35 -17.58 1.89
CA ILE A 46 -6.29 -18.27 1.15
C ILE A 46 -6.76 -18.69 -0.25
N LYS A 47 -8.05 -19.02 -0.41
CA LYS A 47 -8.62 -19.40 -1.70
C LYS A 47 -8.85 -18.23 -2.65
N THR A 48 -8.85 -16.99 -2.16
CA THR A 48 -8.96 -15.80 -3.02
C THR A 48 -7.57 -15.44 -3.59
N PRO A 49 -7.32 -15.68 -4.90
CA PRO A 49 -5.97 -15.56 -5.47
C PRO A 49 -5.42 -14.13 -5.38
N GLU A 50 -6.28 -13.12 -5.47
CA GLU A 50 -5.89 -11.73 -5.35
C GLU A 50 -5.37 -11.40 -3.95
N ILE A 51 -5.96 -11.98 -2.89
CA ILE A 51 -5.45 -11.76 -1.54
C ILE A 51 -4.05 -12.35 -1.43
N VAL A 52 -3.84 -13.57 -1.91
CA VAL A 52 -2.52 -14.23 -1.90
C VAL A 52 -1.51 -13.41 -2.70
N LEU A 53 -1.86 -12.96 -3.91
CA LEU A 53 -0.98 -12.15 -4.75
C LEU A 53 -0.66 -10.80 -4.07
N GLY A 54 -1.66 -10.15 -3.50
CA GLY A 54 -1.49 -8.90 -2.76
C GLY A 54 -0.55 -9.06 -1.56
N VAL A 55 -0.70 -10.16 -0.80
CA VAL A 55 0.22 -10.51 0.30
C VAL A 55 1.65 -10.70 -0.20
N VAL A 56 1.85 -11.39 -1.33
CA VAL A 56 3.19 -11.60 -1.91
C VAL A 56 3.85 -10.26 -2.27
N PHE A 57 3.13 -9.37 -2.97
CA PHE A 57 3.64 -8.04 -3.32
C PHE A 57 3.95 -7.19 -2.08
N PHE A 58 3.04 -7.21 -1.10
CA PHE A 58 3.21 -6.46 0.14
C PHE A 58 4.38 -7.01 0.97
N PHE A 59 4.57 -8.33 1.00
CA PHE A 59 5.70 -8.97 1.67
C PHE A 59 7.04 -8.64 0.97
N MET A 60 7.08 -8.64 -0.36
CA MET A 60 8.27 -8.19 -1.10
C MET A 60 8.60 -6.72 -0.80
N SER A 61 7.58 -5.85 -0.78
CA SER A 61 7.73 -4.45 -0.37
C SER A 61 8.31 -4.34 1.03
N PHE A 62 7.81 -5.13 1.98
CA PHE A 62 8.31 -5.19 3.36
C PHE A 62 9.78 -5.62 3.46
N LEU A 63 10.21 -6.63 2.70
CA LEU A 63 11.62 -7.05 2.68
C LEU A 63 12.56 -5.94 2.16
N LEU A 64 12.14 -5.22 1.11
CA LEU A 64 12.89 -4.07 0.62
C LEU A 64 12.88 -2.91 1.63
N TRP A 65 11.78 -2.72 2.35
CA TRP A 65 11.67 -1.71 3.39
C TRP A 65 12.64 -2.00 4.55
N ILE A 66 12.75 -3.25 5.01
CA ILE A 66 13.77 -3.64 5.99
C ILE A 66 15.17 -3.23 5.50
N LYS A 67 15.50 -3.53 4.24
CA LYS A 67 16.80 -3.14 3.64
C LYS A 67 17.01 -1.62 3.66
N VAL A 68 15.96 -0.83 3.41
CA VAL A 68 16.03 0.64 3.53
C VAL A 68 16.35 1.06 4.96
N LEU A 69 15.67 0.47 5.95
CA LEU A 69 15.83 0.82 7.37
C LEU A 69 17.22 0.44 7.91
N THR A 70 17.87 -0.59 7.37
CA THR A 70 19.24 -0.93 7.78
C THR A 70 20.29 0.10 7.36
N LYS A 71 19.96 1.03 6.45
CA LYS A 71 20.94 1.94 5.82
C LYS A 71 20.58 3.42 5.91
N ASN A 72 19.37 3.76 6.32
CA ASN A 72 18.89 5.13 6.38
C ASN A 72 18.11 5.34 7.67
N GLU A 73 18.10 6.57 8.16
CA GLU A 73 17.24 6.95 9.27
C GLU A 73 15.77 6.79 8.86
N LEU A 74 14.96 6.28 9.80
CA LEU A 74 13.53 6.10 9.59
C LEU A 74 12.85 7.45 9.29
N SER A 75 13.17 8.49 10.06
CA SER A 75 12.67 9.86 9.86
C SER A 75 12.95 10.41 8.47
N TYR A 76 14.10 10.06 7.90
CA TYR A 76 14.45 10.44 6.53
C TYR A 76 13.76 9.58 5.47
N SER A 77 13.49 8.30 5.72
CA SER A 77 12.95 7.41 4.67
C SER A 77 11.42 7.36 4.66
N TYR A 78 10.80 7.46 5.83
CA TYR A 78 9.37 7.32 6.04
C TYR A 78 8.51 8.33 5.24
N PRO A 79 8.92 9.60 5.03
CA PRO A 79 8.15 10.52 4.21
C PRO A 79 7.95 10.02 2.77
N MET A 80 8.83 9.18 2.21
CA MET A 80 8.64 8.59 0.87
C MET A 80 7.45 7.62 0.80
N VAL A 81 7.01 7.05 1.93
CA VAL A 81 5.80 6.20 1.99
C VAL A 81 4.55 6.98 1.61
N SER A 82 4.55 8.30 1.79
CA SER A 82 3.44 9.18 1.39
C SER A 82 3.12 9.12 -0.11
N LEU A 83 4.06 8.71 -0.96
CA LEU A 83 3.80 8.49 -2.39
C LEU A 83 2.73 7.42 -2.61
N ASN A 84 2.51 6.51 -1.65
CA ASN A 84 1.39 5.57 -1.68
C ASN A 84 0.04 6.29 -1.80
N TYR A 85 -0.15 7.47 -1.19
CA TYR A 85 -1.40 8.21 -1.32
C TYR A 85 -1.68 8.58 -2.78
N ILE A 86 -0.67 9.05 -3.51
CA ILE A 86 -0.79 9.40 -4.93
C ILE A 86 -1.04 8.15 -5.76
N ILE A 87 -0.21 7.12 -5.57
CA ILE A 87 -0.26 5.88 -6.36
C ILE A 87 -1.62 5.19 -6.16
N ILE A 88 -2.05 5.01 -4.90
CA ILE A 88 -3.32 4.39 -4.57
C ILE A 88 -4.48 5.24 -5.10
N MET A 89 -4.45 6.58 -4.95
CA MET A 89 -5.51 7.43 -5.49
C MET A 89 -5.67 7.28 -7.02
N ILE A 90 -4.56 7.28 -7.76
CA ILE A 90 -4.57 7.12 -9.22
C ILE A 90 -5.08 5.73 -9.58
N ILE A 91 -4.51 4.67 -8.98
CA ILE A 91 -4.90 3.30 -9.31
C ILE A 91 -6.36 3.04 -8.92
N SER A 92 -6.80 3.52 -7.75
CA SER A 92 -8.19 3.37 -7.31
C SER A 92 -9.19 4.06 -8.24
N PHE A 93 -8.84 5.20 -8.82
CA PHE A 93 -9.68 5.85 -9.84
C PHE A 93 -9.83 4.98 -11.09
N PHE A 94 -8.74 4.37 -11.57
CA PHE A 94 -8.80 3.53 -12.77
C PHE A 94 -9.44 2.15 -12.53
N ILE A 95 -9.15 1.50 -11.39
CA ILE A 95 -9.57 0.12 -11.12
C ILE A 95 -10.92 0.05 -10.40
N PHE A 96 -11.16 0.93 -9.43
CA PHE A 96 -12.38 0.90 -8.61
C PHE A 96 -13.38 1.98 -9.03
N HIS A 97 -13.03 2.83 -10.00
CA HIS A 97 -13.84 3.97 -10.43
C HIS A 97 -14.25 4.88 -9.27
N GLU A 98 -13.37 5.00 -8.26
CA GLU A 98 -13.57 5.91 -7.13
C GLU A 98 -13.59 7.36 -7.61
N GLU A 99 -14.56 8.15 -7.16
CA GLU A 99 -14.58 9.58 -7.42
C GLU A 99 -13.41 10.28 -6.71
N ILE A 100 -12.58 10.99 -7.48
CA ILE A 100 -11.54 11.84 -6.93
C ILE A 100 -12.15 13.20 -6.58
N SER A 101 -12.54 13.37 -5.32
CA SER A 101 -13.00 14.68 -4.85
C SER A 101 -11.88 15.73 -4.84
N ILE A 102 -12.26 17.00 -5.03
CA ILE A 102 -11.34 18.15 -4.91
C ILE A 102 -10.62 18.15 -3.55
N LYS A 103 -11.29 17.76 -2.47
CA LYS A 103 -10.69 17.64 -1.14
C LYS A 103 -9.55 16.62 -1.11
N LYS A 104 -9.72 15.45 -1.76
CA LYS A 104 -8.69 14.39 -1.85
C LYS A 104 -7.47 14.88 -2.64
N ILE A 105 -7.69 15.66 -3.71
CA ILE A 105 -6.62 16.28 -4.51
C ILE A 105 -5.83 17.28 -3.67
N ILE A 106 -6.50 18.25 -3.05
CA ILE A 106 -5.85 19.28 -2.22
C ILE A 106 -5.06 18.64 -1.08
N GLY A 107 -5.65 17.68 -0.37
CA GLY A 107 -4.97 16.95 0.70
C GLY A 107 -3.72 16.21 0.20
N THR A 108 -3.81 15.55 -0.96
CA THR A 108 -2.67 14.85 -1.57
C THR A 108 -1.56 15.83 -1.95
N ILE A 109 -1.89 17.00 -2.51
CA ILE A 109 -0.91 18.05 -2.81
C ILE A 109 -0.22 18.55 -1.54
N LEU A 110 -0.97 18.79 -0.47
CA LEU A 110 -0.41 19.21 0.82
C LEU A 110 0.54 18.17 1.41
N ILE A 111 0.21 16.88 1.28
CA ILE A 111 1.10 15.79 1.70
C ILE A 111 2.41 15.83 0.90
N VAL A 112 2.33 15.97 -0.44
CA VAL A 112 3.51 16.05 -1.31
C VAL A 112 4.37 17.27 -0.97
N LEU A 113 3.76 18.42 -0.72
CA LEU A 113 4.47 19.63 -0.30
C LEU A 113 5.15 19.43 1.06
N GLY A 114 4.46 18.83 2.04
CA GLY A 114 5.05 18.52 3.34
C GLY A 114 6.26 17.58 3.22
N VAL A 115 6.17 16.58 2.33
CA VAL A 115 7.27 15.66 2.05
C VAL A 115 8.43 16.41 1.41
N TRP A 116 8.17 17.28 0.45
CA TRP A 116 9.20 18.12 -0.17
C TRP A 116 9.93 19.01 0.86
N VAL A 117 9.20 19.65 1.77
CA VAL A 117 9.78 20.45 2.86
C VAL A 117 10.69 19.63 3.78
N VAL A 118 10.40 18.35 4.00
CA VAL A 118 11.26 17.46 4.82
C VAL A 118 12.58 17.11 4.13
N TYR A 119 12.65 17.16 2.79
CA TYR A 119 13.83 16.76 2.01
C TYR A 119 14.69 17.91 1.48
N VAL A 120 14.20 19.15 1.56
CA VAL A 120 14.94 20.38 1.23
C VAL A 120 15.67 20.89 2.46
#